data_AF-A0A0F9TS33-F1
#
_entry.id   AF-A0A0F9TS33-F1
#
_cell.length_a   1.000
_cell.length_b   1.000
_cell.length_c   1.000
_cell.angle_alpha   90.00
_cell.angle_beta   90.00
_cell.angle_gamma   90.00
#
_symmetry.space_group_name_H-M   'P 1'
#
loop_
_entity.id
_entity.type
_entity.pdbx_description
1 polymer ?
#
loop_
_entity_poly.entity_id
_entity_poly.type
_entity_poly.pdbx_seq_one_letter_code
_entity_poly.pdbx_strand_id
1 'polypeptide(L)'
;MKDDGRLARGRRLFEYHCYEGEDSADAELWHHTHQSIEVLARTQHGHHDGPTPTMYRIRFANGYECEVWDDELVLSPGQFERDDYRGRNNTGTVRYR
;
A
#
# COMPACT_ATOMS: atom_id res chain seq x y z
N MET A 1 10.79 19.30 9.78
CA MET A 1 10.11 18.11 9.24
C MET A 1 9.86 18.39 7.77
N LYS A 2 10.54 17.68 6.85
CA LYS A 2 10.36 17.95 5.42
C LYS A 2 8.99 17.43 5.03
N ASP A 3 8.13 18.33 4.59
CA ASP A 3 6.86 17.98 3.95
C ASP A 3 7.24 17.26 2.64
N ASP A 4 7.21 15.92 2.62
CA ASP A 4 7.46 15.16 1.39
C ASP A 4 6.22 15.27 0.50
N GLY A 5 6.04 16.45 -0.09
CA GLY A 5 4.98 16.76 -1.04
C GLY A 5 5.00 15.84 -2.28
N ARG A 6 6.00 14.97 -2.41
CA ARG A 6 6.07 13.89 -3.41
C ARG A 6 4.94 12.88 -3.27
N LEU A 7 4.39 12.67 -2.09
CA LEU A 7 3.37 11.64 -1.84
C LEU A 7 1.99 12.22 -1.57
N ALA A 8 1.86 13.54 -1.44
CA ALA A 8 0.60 14.17 -1.04
C ALA A 8 -0.55 13.97 -2.04
N ARG A 9 -0.27 13.81 -3.34
CA ARG A 9 -1.24 13.49 -4.42
C ARG A 9 -0.57 12.83 -5.62
N GLY A 10 -1.25 11.84 -6.23
CA GLY A 10 -0.83 11.26 -7.50
C GLY A 10 -0.89 9.73 -7.54
N ARG A 11 -0.44 9.14 -8.65
CA ARG A 11 -0.42 7.69 -8.83
C ARG A 11 0.78 7.05 -8.11
N ARG A 12 0.51 5.98 -7.37
CA ARG A 12 1.51 5.13 -6.73
C ARG A 12 1.17 3.67 -6.95
N LEU A 13 2.07 2.79 -6.55
CA LEU A 13 1.80 1.38 -6.36
C LEU A 13 1.65 1.14 -4.86
N PHE A 14 0.68 0.33 -4.48
CA PHE A 14 0.47 -0.08 -3.10
C PHE A 14 1.11 -1.45 -2.88
N GLU A 15 1.80 -1.64 -1.76
CA GLU A 15 2.24 -2.94 -1.27
C GLU A 15 1.78 -3.12 0.17
N TYR A 16 1.04 -4.19 0.42
CA TYR A 16 0.72 -4.62 1.78
C TYR A 16 1.86 -5.50 2.29
N HIS A 17 2.57 -5.05 3.32
CA HIS A 17 3.71 -5.77 3.91
C HIS A 17 3.46 -6.24 5.35
N CYS A 18 2.25 -6.05 5.87
CA CYS A 18 1.80 -6.54 7.17
C CYS A 18 1.54 -8.08 7.17
N TYR A 19 0.93 -8.63 8.23
CA TYR A 19 0.68 -10.07 8.32
C TYR A 19 -0.29 -10.55 7.22
N GLU A 20 0.17 -11.50 6.42
CA GLU A 20 -0.50 -12.06 5.24
C GLU A 20 -1.31 -13.31 5.61
N GLY A 21 -2.44 -13.09 6.28
CA GLY A 21 -3.36 -14.15 6.68
C GLY A 21 -4.81 -13.75 6.40
N GLU A 22 -5.62 -14.71 5.95
CA GLU A 22 -7.08 -14.54 5.76
C GLU A 22 -7.81 -14.25 7.07
N ASP A 23 -7.17 -14.51 8.21
CA ASP A 23 -7.59 -14.18 9.55
C ASP A 23 -7.17 -12.76 10.01
N SER A 24 -6.41 -12.03 9.18
CA SER A 24 -6.07 -10.64 9.44
C SER A 24 -7.30 -9.75 9.29
N ALA A 25 -7.45 -8.77 10.19
CA ALA A 25 -8.44 -7.70 10.04
C ALA A 25 -8.21 -6.90 8.74
N ASP A 26 -6.99 -6.92 8.22
CA ASP A 26 -6.53 -6.22 7.04
C ASP A 26 -6.37 -7.16 5.81
N ALA A 27 -6.95 -8.36 5.86
CA ALA A 27 -6.89 -9.31 4.74
C ALA A 27 -7.41 -8.73 3.41
N GLU A 28 -8.39 -7.82 3.48
CA GLU A 28 -8.89 -7.10 2.30
C GLU A 28 -7.80 -6.22 1.65
N LEU A 29 -6.95 -5.56 2.43
CA LEU A 29 -5.82 -4.77 1.93
C LEU A 29 -4.79 -5.68 1.25
N TRP A 30 -4.55 -6.87 1.80
CA TRP A 30 -3.63 -7.83 1.19
C TRP A 30 -4.07 -8.24 -0.23
N HIS A 31 -5.38 -8.41 -0.48
CA HIS A 31 -5.92 -8.69 -1.81
C HIS A 31 -5.68 -7.56 -2.83
N HIS A 32 -5.30 -6.40 -2.34
CA HIS A 32 -5.06 -5.20 -3.11
C HIS A 32 -3.57 -4.89 -3.32
N THR A 33 -2.65 -5.72 -2.81
CA THR A 33 -1.20 -5.54 -2.99
C THR A 33 -0.78 -5.48 -4.47
N HIS A 34 0.30 -4.76 -4.75
CA HIS A 34 0.90 -4.47 -6.06
C HIS A 34 -0.01 -3.78 -7.09
N GLN A 35 -1.14 -3.22 -6.66
CA GLN A 35 -2.03 -2.47 -7.53
C GLN A 35 -1.64 -0.99 -7.61
N SER A 36 -1.98 -0.35 -8.72
CA SER A 36 -1.87 1.10 -8.82
C SER A 36 -3.02 1.79 -8.10
N ILE A 37 -2.66 2.78 -7.29
CA ILE A 37 -3.58 3.57 -6.48
C ILE A 37 -3.45 5.06 -6.78
N GLU A 38 -4.46 5.82 -6.39
CA GLU A 38 -4.43 7.26 -6.34
C GLU A 38 -4.32 7.72 -4.88
N VAL A 39 -3.29 8.50 -4.55
CA VAL A 39 -3.21 9.15 -3.25
C VAL A 39 -4.10 10.39 -3.25
N LEU A 40 -5.08 10.41 -2.35
CA LEU A 40 -6.07 11.48 -2.26
C LEU A 40 -5.62 12.61 -1.34
N ALA A 41 -5.13 12.25 -0.15
CA ALA A 41 -4.69 13.18 0.87
C ALA A 41 -3.76 12.52 1.88
N ARG A 42 -2.84 13.32 2.44
CA ARG A 42 -2.11 12.94 3.66
C ARG A 42 -3.06 13.02 4.86
N THR A 43 -3.11 11.96 5.66
CA THR A 43 -3.85 11.94 6.92
C THR A 43 -2.84 12.02 8.07
N GLN A 44 -3.07 12.94 9.02
CA GLN A 44 -2.23 13.06 10.21
C GLN A 44 -2.83 12.18 11.30
N HIS A 45 -2.09 11.16 11.73
CA HIS A 45 -2.40 10.46 12.97
C HIS A 45 -1.44 10.91 14.08
N GLY A 46 -2.02 11.58 15.08
CA GLY A 46 -1.55 11.64 16.46
C GLY A 46 -0.30 12.46 16.75
N HIS A 47 -0.47 13.50 17.56
CA HIS A 47 0.61 14.18 18.28
C HIS A 47 1.14 13.22 19.36
N HIS A 48 2.06 12.33 18.99
CA HIS A 48 2.88 11.58 19.95
C HIS A 48 4.33 11.98 19.75
N ASP A 49 5.01 12.31 20.85
CA ASP A 49 6.40 12.74 20.89
C ASP A 49 7.33 11.73 20.19
N GLY A 50 7.53 11.91 18.88
CA GLY A 50 8.32 11.05 18.01
C GLY A 50 7.96 11.23 16.52
N PRO A 51 8.77 10.71 15.58
CA PRO A 51 8.38 10.63 14.18
C PRO A 51 7.28 9.58 14.04
N THR A 52 6.01 9.98 14.21
CA THR A 52 4.87 9.14 13.85
C THR A 52 4.92 8.89 12.35
N PRO A 53 4.76 7.63 11.90
CA PRO A 53 4.73 7.33 10.48
C PRO A 53 3.55 8.06 9.83
N THR A 54 3.80 8.61 8.64
CA THR A 54 2.79 9.40 7.93
C THR A 54 1.79 8.44 7.28
N MET A 55 0.50 8.75 7.38
CA MET A 55 -0.55 7.99 6.71
C MET A 55 -1.11 8.78 5.54
N TYR A 56 -1.65 8.06 4.56
CA TYR A 56 -2.28 8.62 3.39
C TYR A 56 -3.60 7.91 3.13
N ARG A 57 -4.63 8.70 2.82
CA ARG A 57 -5.86 8.19 2.25
C ARG A 57 -5.64 7.92 0.76
N ILE A 58 -5.90 6.70 0.34
CA ILE A 58 -5.74 6.25 -1.04
C ILE A 58 -7.06 5.76 -1.64
N ARG A 59 -7.07 5.61 -2.96
CA ARG A 59 -8.16 5.03 -3.72
C ARG A 59 -7.66 4.04 -4.76
N PHE A 60 -8.23 2.85 -4.78
CA PHE A 60 -8.00 1.83 -5.81
C PHE A 60 -8.89 2.06 -7.03
N ALA A 61 -8.54 1.41 -8.15
CA ALA A 61 -9.30 1.52 -9.40
C ALA A 61 -10.75 1.00 -9.29
N ASN A 62 -11.02 0.10 -8.35
CA ASN A 62 -12.38 -0.40 -8.06
C ASN A 62 -13.21 0.58 -7.19
N GLY A 63 -12.64 1.72 -6.78
CA GLY A 63 -13.28 2.70 -5.91
C GLY A 63 -13.15 2.43 -4.41
N TYR A 64 -12.43 1.38 -4.01
CA TYR A 64 -12.10 1.13 -2.61
C TYR A 64 -11.18 2.24 -2.08
N GLU A 65 -11.47 2.76 -0.89
CA GLU A 65 -10.68 3.78 -0.23
C GLU A 65 -10.30 3.34 1.18
N CYS A 66 -9.04 3.55 1.55
CA CYS A 66 -8.51 3.19 2.85
C CYS A 66 -7.36 4.15 3.24
N GLU A 67 -6.85 3.99 4.46
CA GLU A 67 -5.65 4.67 4.92
C GLU A 67 -4.50 3.68 4.97
N VAL A 68 -3.35 4.09 4.45
CA VAL A 68 -2.14 3.28 4.34
C VAL A 68 -0.94 4.07 4.85
N TRP A 69 0.10 3.36 5.25
CA TRP A 69 1.35 3.96 5.71
C TRP A 69 2.23 4.42 4.55
N ASP A 70 3.14 5.35 4.82
CA ASP A 70 4.10 5.89 3.83
C ASP A 70 4.95 4.79 3.18
N ASP A 71 5.33 3.76 3.94
CA ASP A 71 6.13 2.63 3.48
C ASP A 71 5.34 1.60 2.64
N GLU A 72 4.00 1.63 2.70
CA GLU A 72 3.12 0.84 1.82
C GLU A 72 2.97 1.47 0.42
N LEU A 73 3.55 2.64 0.19
CA LEU A 73 3.48 3.37 -1.07
C LEU A 73 4.82 3.36 -1.82
N VAL A 74 4.87 2.63 -2.94
CA VAL A 74 6.08 2.54 -3.76
C VAL A 74 5.95 3.28 -5.10
N LEU A 75 7.09 3.64 -5.68
CA LEU A 75 7.18 4.40 -6.94
C LEU A 75 7.27 3.48 -8.17
N SER A 76 7.73 2.25 -7.98
CA SER A 76 7.96 1.30 -9.07
C SER A 76 7.91 -0.15 -8.59
N PRO A 77 7.58 -1.12 -9.47
CA PRO A 77 7.49 -2.53 -9.09
C PRO A 77 8.79 -3.14 -8.56
N GLY A 78 9.95 -2.58 -8.91
CA GLY A 78 11.25 -3.05 -8.40
C GLY A 78 11.50 -2.72 -6.93
N GLN A 79 10.57 -2.03 -6.27
CA GLN A 79 10.62 -1.69 -4.85
C GLN A 79 9.69 -2.56 -4.01
N PHE A 80 8.96 -3.50 -4.62
CA PHE A 80 8.17 -4.47 -3.88
C PHE A 80 9.11 -5.37 -3.08
N GLU A 81 8.84 -5.49 -1.78
CA GLU A 81 9.55 -6.37 -0.86
C GLU A 81 8.88 -7.75 -0.74
N ARG A 82 7.62 -7.89 -1.19
CA ARG A 82 6.84 -9.12 -1.10
C ARG A 82 6.35 -9.64 -2.45
N ASP A 83 5.86 -10.89 -2.43
CA ASP A 83 5.22 -11.53 -3.57
C ASP A 83 3.75 -11.07 -3.68
N ASP A 84 3.18 -11.11 -4.91
CA ASP A 84 1.74 -10.89 -5.11
C ASP A 84 0.89 -11.81 -4.23
N TYR A 85 -0.29 -11.34 -3.80
CA TYR A 85 -1.30 -12.21 -3.19
C TYR A 85 -1.61 -13.39 -4.12
N ARG A 86 -1.17 -14.58 -3.73
CA ARG A 86 -1.48 -15.83 -4.41
C ARG A 86 -2.74 -16.43 -3.80
N GLY A 87 -3.87 -15.80 -4.07
CA GLY A 87 -5.18 -16.37 -3.73
C GLY A 87 -5.26 -17.83 -4.16
N ARG A 88 -5.97 -18.64 -3.36
CA ARG A 88 -6.10 -20.08 -3.55
C ARG A 88 -6.70 -20.37 -4.93
N ASN A 89 -5.82 -20.68 -5.88
CA ASN A 89 -5.99 -21.03 -7.31
C ASN A 89 -5.42 -19.98 -8.27
N ASN A 90 -4.11 -20.06 -8.55
CA ASN A 90 -3.68 -19.91 -9.94
C ASN A 90 -2.39 -20.67 -10.25
N THR A 91 -2.53 -21.78 -10.96
CA THR A 91 -1.48 -22.41 -11.76
C THR A 91 -1.07 -21.44 -12.86
N GLY A 92 0.00 -20.67 -12.67
CA GLY A 92 0.38 -19.68 -13.68
C GLY A 92 1.71 -18.99 -13.43
N THR A 93 2.79 -19.76 -13.52
CA THR A 93 4.13 -19.36 -13.98
C THR A 93 4.59 -17.91 -13.68
N VAL A 94 5.31 -17.73 -12.58
CA VAL A 94 6.24 -16.60 -12.43
C VAL A 94 7.54 -16.95 -13.17
N ARG A 95 7.83 -16.23 -14.25
CA ARG A 95 9.19 -16.09 -14.81
C ARG A 95 9.43 -14.62 -15.08
N TYR A 96 10.17 -13.96 -14.20
CA TYR A 96 10.82 -12.69 -14.52
C TYR A 96 12.15 -13.01 -15.23
N ARG A 97 12.40 -12.34 -16.35
CA ARG A 97 13.66 -12.36 -17.11
C ARG A 97 14.64 -11.37 -16.51
#